data_AF-A0A922ZAG3-F1
#
_entry.id   AF-A0A922ZAG3-F1
#
_cell.length_a   1.000
_cell.length_b   1.000
_cell.length_c   1.000
_cell.angle_alpha   90.00
_cell.angle_beta   90.00
_cell.angle_gamma   90.00
#
_symmetry.space_group_name_H-M   'P 1'
#
loop_
_entity.id
_entity.type
_entity.pdbx_description
1 polymer ?
#
loop_
_entity_poly.entity_id
_entity_poly.type
_entity_poly.pdbx_seq_one_letter_code
_entity_poly.pdbx_strand_id
1 'polypeptide(L)' 'MCVSIPMFGMIESLNLGTSSGIVLYEVAKQRRDYQSRYTWRNQRGERPTPLPTVIAPKT' A
#
# COMPACT_ATOMS: atom_id res chain seq x y z
N MET A 1 -12.55 13.08 -6.53
CA MET A 1 -12.69 12.33 -5.25
C MET A 1 -11.52 12.71 -4.36
N CYS A 2 -11.79 13.21 -3.15
CA CYS A 2 -10.75 13.64 -2.21
C CYS A 2 -10.48 12.51 -1.19
N VAL A 3 -9.24 12.43 -0.70
CA VAL A 3 -8.81 11.47 0.32
C VAL A 3 -8.20 12.23 1.49
N SER A 4 -8.46 11.77 2.72
CA SER A 4 -7.93 12.37 3.95
C SER A 4 -7.25 11.30 4.80
N ILE A 5 -6.17 11.69 5.48
CA ILE A 5 -5.50 10.86 6.48
C ILE A 5 -6.19 11.16 7.82
N PRO A 6 -6.70 10.16 8.55
CA PRO A 6 -7.31 10.39 9.85
C PRO A 6 -6.25 10.89 10.84
N MET A 7 -6.50 12.05 11.45
CA MET A 7 -5.65 12.63 12.47
C MET A 7 -6.22 12.30 13.85
N PHE A 8 -5.37 11.75 14.74
CA PHE A 8 -5.69 11.55 16.15
C PHE A 8 -4.79 12.47 16.97
N GLY A 9 -5.36 13.49 17.63
CA GLY A 9 -4.64 14.46 18.46
C GLY A 9 -4.93 15.92 18.09
N MET A 10 -4.08 16.83 18.54
CA MET A 10 -4.24 18.29 18.34
C MET A 10 -3.76 18.80 16.97
N ILE A 11 -3.17 17.94 16.14
CA ILE A 11 -2.61 18.33 14.83
C ILE A 11 -3.70 18.24 13.76
N GLU A 12 -3.89 19.33 13.01
CA GLU A 12 -4.91 19.41 11.96
C GLU A 12 -4.45 18.82 10.61
N SER A 13 -3.15 18.88 10.32
CA SER A 13 -2.60 18.39 9.06
C SER A 13 -1.16 17.90 9.19
N LEU A 14 -0.75 17.04 8.26
CA LEU A 14 0.62 16.55 8.16
C LEU A 14 1.41 17.38 7.14
N ASN A 15 2.74 17.37 7.30
CA ASN A 15 3.65 17.84 6.29
C ASN A 15 3.36 17.16 4.93
N LEU A 16 3.48 17.93 3.83
CA LEU A 16 3.19 17.46 2.47
C LEU A 16 3.97 16.18 2.10
N GLY A 17 5.23 16.09 2.49
CA GLY A 17 6.07 14.92 2.24
C GLY A 17 5.60 13.71 3.03
N THR A 18 5.23 13.90 4.30
CA THR A 18 4.70 12.83 5.16
C THR A 18 3.35 12.33 4.66
N SER A 19 2.42 13.23 4.34
CA SER A 19 1.12 12.85 3.81
C SER A 19 1.25 12.11 2.47
N SER A 20 2.13 12.60 1.58
CA SER A 20 2.43 11.92 0.32
C SER A 20 3.03 10.53 0.56
N GLY A 21 3.98 10.42 1.49
CA GLY A 21 4.61 9.15 1.85
C GLY A 21 3.61 8.11 2.36
N ILE A 22 2.72 8.51 3.27
CA ILE A 22 1.66 7.63 3.81
C ILE A 22 0.75 7.11 2.70
N VAL A 23 0.24 8.02 1.86
CA VAL A 23 -0.69 7.67 0.78
C VAL A 23 -0.02 6.78 -0.27
N LEU A 24 1.21 7.12 -0.70
CA LEU A 24 1.95 6.34 -1.69
C LEU A 24 2.34 4.96 -1.16
N TYR A 25 2.66 4.85 0.12
CA TYR A 25 2.95 3.56 0.74
C TYR A 25 1.72 2.65 0.77
N GLU A 26 0.55 3.18 1.11
CA GLU A 26 -0.69 2.40 1.11
C GLU A 26 -1.03 1.89 -0.30
N VAL A 27 -0.86 2.74 -1.32
CA VAL A 27 -1.00 2.34 -2.73
C VAL A 27 0.01 1.24 -3.08
N ALA A 28 1.27 1.38 -2.68
CA ALA A 28 2.30 0.38 -2.95
C ALA A 28 1.99 -0.97 -2.28
N LYS A 29 1.47 -0.95 -1.04
CA LYS A 29 1.02 -2.14 -0.31
C LYS A 29 -0.08 -2.87 -1.07
N GLN A 30 -1.14 -2.15 -1.45
CA GLN A 30 -2.25 -2.71 -2.22
C GLN A 30 -1.81 -3.26 -3.60
N ARG A 31 -0.87 -2.58 -4.26
CA ARG A 31 -0.30 -3.07 -5.53
C ARG A 31 0.51 -4.34 -5.35
N ARG A 32 1.24 -4.48 -4.24
CA ARG A 32 1.99 -5.70 -3.91
C ARG A 32 1.03 -6.87 -3.62
N ASP A 33 -0.04 -6.63 -2.87
CA ASP A 33 -1.08 -7.64 -2.61
C ASP A 33 -1.76 -8.09 -3.91
N TYR A 34 -2.06 -7.14 -4.81
CA TYR A 34 -2.59 -7.45 -6.12
C TYR A 34 -1.62 -8.30 -6.95
N GLN A 35 -0.34 -7.92 -7.02
CA GLN A 35 0.67 -8.66 -7.78
C GLN A 35 1.00 -10.03 -7.19
N SER A 36 0.80 -10.20 -5.89
CA SER A 36 0.88 -11.48 -5.21
C SER A 36 -0.19 -12.46 -5.73
N ARG A 37 -1.37 -11.95 -6.08
CA ARG A 37 -2.47 -12.77 -6.62
C ARG A 37 -2.48 -12.87 -8.13
N TYR A 38 -2.18 -11.78 -8.84
CA TYR A 38 -2.33 -11.67 -10.30
C TYR A 38 -1.06 -11.18 -10.97
N THR A 39 -0.74 -11.76 -12.13
CA THR A 39 0.41 -11.35 -12.94
C THR A 39 0.11 -10.10 -13.76
N TRP A 40 -1.14 -9.95 -14.21
CA TRP A 40 -1.56 -8.90 -15.14
C TRP A 40 -2.63 -8.01 -14.52
N ARG A 41 -2.90 -6.84 -15.13
CA ARG A 41 -4.01 -5.96 -14.74
C ARG A 41 -5.37 -6.64 -14.99
N ASN A 42 -6.42 -6.12 -14.35
CA ASN A 42 -7.80 -6.61 -14.45
C ASN A 42 -8.01 -8.06 -13.98
N GLN A 43 -7.36 -8.44 -12.89
CA GLN A 43 -7.44 -9.75 -12.23
C GLN A 43 -7.09 -10.92 -13.14
N ARG A 44 -6.11 -10.73 -14.04
CA ARG A 44 -5.69 -11.73 -15.02
C ARG A 44 -4.39 -12.42 -14.63
N GLY A 45 -4.30 -13.72 -14.95
CA GLY A 45 -3.13 -14.54 -14.67
C GLY A 45 -2.95 -14.78 -13.17
N GLU A 46 -3.95 -15.41 -12.56
CA GLU A 46 -3.93 -15.82 -11.15
C GLU A 46 -2.72 -16.72 -10.89
N ARG A 47 -1.98 -16.40 -9.83
CA ARG A 47 -0.78 -17.13 -9.46
C ARG A 47 -1.16 -18.37 -8.66
N PRO A 48 -0.57 -19.55 -8.95
CA PRO A 48 -0.81 -20.74 -8.14
C PRO A 48 -0.24 -20.59 -6.72
N THR A 49 0.83 -19.81 -6.56
CA THR A 49 1.47 -19.51 -5.28
C THR A 49 1.62 -18.00 -5.10
N PRO A 50 1.05 -17.41 -4.03
CA PRO A 50 1.15 -15.99 -3.79
C PRO A 50 2.59 -15.55 -3.47
N LEU A 51 2.96 -14.34 -3.90
CA LEU A 51 4.23 -13.73 -3.52
C LEU A 51 4.20 -13.26 -2.05
N PRO A 52 5.33 -13.31 -1.33
CA PRO A 52 5.41 -12.76 0.01
C PRO A 52 5.22 -11.23 -0.01
N THR A 53 4.33 -10.72 0.84
CA THR A 53 4.02 -9.28 0.95
C THR A 53 4.70 -8.61 2.13
N VAL A 54 5.20 -9.40 3.09
CA VAL A 54 5.94 -8.95 4.27
C VAL A 54 7.42 -9.31 4.11
N ILE A 55 8.30 -8.35 4.37
CA ILE A 55 9.75 -8.59 4.45
C ILE A 55 10.04 -9.03 5.88
N ALA A 56 10.37 -10.30 6.07
CA ALA A 56 10.83 -10.78 7.36
C ALA A 56 12.18 -10.10 7.71
N PRO A 57 12.40 -9.66 8.95
CA PRO A 57 13.70 -9.19 9.38
C PRO A 57 14.71 -10.33 9.24
N LYS A 58 15.92 -10.01 8.75
CA LYS A 58 17.04 -10.96 8.80
C LYS A 58 17.55 -10.97 10.24
N THR A 59 17.46 -12.12 10.89
CA THR A 59 18.13 -12.43 12.16
C THR A 59 19.64 -12.40 12.00
#